data_AF-A0A3M5WU01-F1
#
_entry.id   AF-A0A3M5WU01-F1
#
_cell.length_a   1.000
_cell.length_b   1.000
_cell.length_c   1.000
_cell.angle_alpha   90.00
_cell.angle_beta   90.00
_cell.angle_gamma   90.00
#
_symmetry.space_group_name_H-M   'P 1'
#
loop_
_entity.id
_entity.type
_entity.pdbx_description
1 polymer ?
#
loop_
_entity_poly.entity_id
_entity_poly.type
_entity_poly.pdbx_seq_one_letter_code
_entity_poly.pdbx_strand_id
1 'polypeptide(L)'
;MTMSEFLNDLSLADLTAPINGGSGEDLSFSTLFDQVKEARRADPDYLTQGDWQTDLKSSDWEQTITLAAQGLAEQSKDLMLVAWLSEALAHKYHFVGITFGLTVAERILQNFWDDLYPSLEDGVEERAARLAWLKTTLTEVVGGLPITQGQNFGLLRYDESRHVENLALQNPKAMQSAVEEGKINAEIFQRSVVLTDSDHLRLKASEIAASLYACQQLQATADTLFGRDAPSLVTLSDILQRAGQLTEKLLKDRGIELSPAPAAAQA
;
A
#
# COMPACT_ATOMS: atom_id res chain seq x y z
N MET A 1 14.00 8.42 -11.71
CA MET A 1 14.45 7.28 -10.89
C MET A 1 14.23 6.03 -11.71
N THR A 2 15.29 5.27 -12.01
CA THR A 2 15.16 3.93 -12.58
C THR A 2 14.55 3.01 -11.52
N MET A 3 13.37 2.46 -11.79
CA MET A 3 12.71 1.53 -10.88
C MET A 3 13.54 0.24 -10.79
N SER A 4 13.61 -0.35 -9.59
CA SER A 4 14.28 -1.62 -9.41
C SER A 4 13.50 -2.72 -10.11
N GLU A 5 14.15 -3.51 -10.95
CA GLU A 5 13.56 -4.71 -11.55
C GLU A 5 13.28 -5.81 -10.50
N PHE A 6 13.84 -5.66 -9.30
CA PHE A 6 13.76 -6.63 -8.23
C PHE A 6 13.28 -6.02 -6.91
N LEU A 7 12.54 -6.82 -6.14
CA LEU A 7 12.25 -6.57 -4.74
C LEU A 7 12.52 -7.86 -3.95
N ASN A 8 13.68 -7.92 -3.27
CA ASN A 8 14.25 -9.19 -2.78
C ASN A 8 14.30 -10.23 -3.91
N ASP A 9 13.65 -11.38 -3.72
CA ASP A 9 13.66 -12.51 -4.65
C ASP A 9 12.58 -12.38 -5.75
N LEU A 10 11.77 -11.32 -5.71
CA LEU A 10 10.76 -11.07 -6.73
C LEU A 10 11.36 -10.33 -7.92
N SER A 11 11.21 -10.93 -9.10
CA SER A 11 11.54 -10.34 -10.40
C SER A 11 10.29 -9.75 -11.05
N LEU A 12 10.32 -8.45 -11.33
CA LEU A 12 9.25 -7.79 -12.06
C LEU A 12 9.07 -8.37 -13.47
N ALA A 13 10.17 -8.79 -14.11
CA ALA A 13 10.14 -9.43 -15.42
C ALA A 13 9.40 -10.78 -15.34
N ASP A 14 9.69 -11.61 -14.34
CA ASP A 14 9.10 -12.94 -14.21
C ASP A 14 7.61 -12.86 -13.89
N LEU A 15 7.22 -11.97 -12.97
CA LEU A 15 5.81 -11.75 -12.61
C LEU A 15 4.98 -11.25 -13.80
N THR A 16 5.60 -10.57 -14.76
CA THR A 16 4.93 -9.94 -15.91
C THR A 16 5.25 -10.61 -17.24
N ALA A 17 5.94 -11.77 -17.23
CA ALA A 17 6.19 -12.58 -18.41
C ALA A 17 4.95 -13.38 -18.82
N PRO A 18 4.68 -13.62 -20.12
CA PRO A 18 3.52 -14.39 -20.55
C PRO A 18 3.57 -15.85 -20.09
N ILE A 19 2.41 -16.41 -19.77
CA ILE A 19 2.24 -17.81 -19.37
C ILE A 19 1.77 -18.60 -20.61
N ASN A 20 2.63 -19.48 -21.12
CA ASN A 20 2.38 -20.21 -22.37
C ASN A 20 1.97 -19.31 -23.56
N GLY A 21 2.47 -18.06 -23.58
CA GLY A 21 2.18 -17.08 -24.63
C GLY A 21 0.97 -16.17 -24.38
N GLY A 22 0.25 -16.32 -23.26
CA GLY A 22 -0.89 -15.47 -22.89
C GLY A 22 -1.03 -15.29 -21.38
N SER A 23 -2.27 -15.19 -20.92
CA SER A 23 -2.60 -14.90 -19.52
C SER A 23 -2.80 -16.09 -18.59
N GLY A 24 -2.71 -17.33 -19.06
CA GLY A 24 -2.91 -18.52 -18.23
C GLY A 24 -4.38 -18.92 -18.08
N GLU A 25 -4.83 -19.22 -16.86
CA GLU A 25 -6.21 -19.69 -16.58
C GLU A 25 -6.94 -18.87 -15.49
N ASP A 26 -8.28 -18.97 -15.44
CA ASP A 26 -9.08 -18.34 -14.37
C ASP A 26 -8.93 -19.13 -13.06
N LEU A 27 -8.53 -18.43 -12.00
CA LEU A 27 -8.26 -19.03 -10.69
C LEU A 27 -9.33 -18.74 -9.65
N SER A 28 -10.46 -18.14 -10.01
CA SER A 28 -11.52 -17.69 -9.09
C SER A 28 -12.02 -18.76 -8.11
N PHE A 29 -11.98 -20.04 -8.51
CA PHE A 29 -12.38 -21.20 -7.70
C PHE A 29 -11.22 -22.17 -7.42
N SER A 30 -9.98 -21.72 -7.59
CA SER A 30 -8.79 -22.53 -7.38
C SER A 30 -8.46 -22.71 -5.89
N THR A 31 -7.77 -23.80 -5.57
CA THR A 31 -7.18 -24.01 -4.24
C THR A 31 -6.15 -22.94 -3.90
N LEU A 32 -5.45 -22.38 -4.89
CA LEU A 32 -4.51 -21.28 -4.69
C LEU A 32 -5.21 -20.04 -4.12
N PHE A 33 -6.36 -19.66 -4.67
CA PHE A 33 -7.13 -18.51 -4.16
C PHE A 33 -7.58 -18.73 -2.72
N ASP A 34 -8.01 -19.94 -2.37
CA ASP A 34 -8.39 -20.28 -1.00
C ASP A 34 -7.19 -20.22 -0.05
N GLN A 35 -6.02 -20.71 -0.50
CA GLN A 35 -4.77 -20.62 0.27
C GLN A 35 -4.32 -19.17 0.48
N VAL A 36 -4.39 -18.32 -0.54
CA VAL A 36 -4.04 -16.90 -0.40
C VAL A 36 -4.99 -16.18 0.56
N LYS A 37 -6.31 -16.44 0.46
CA LYS A 37 -7.29 -15.89 1.40
C LYS A 37 -7.03 -16.34 2.83
N GLU A 38 -6.71 -17.62 3.04
CA GLU A 38 -6.42 -18.15 4.37
C GLU A 38 -5.09 -17.62 4.93
N ALA A 39 -4.06 -17.42 4.09
CA ALA A 39 -2.81 -16.78 4.51
C ALA A 39 -3.06 -15.33 4.95
N ARG A 40 -3.91 -14.59 4.23
CA ARG A 40 -4.26 -13.20 4.55
C ARG A 40 -5.17 -13.04 5.77
N ARG A 41 -5.92 -14.08 6.16
CA ARG A 41 -6.90 -14.01 7.26
C ARG A 41 -6.20 -13.72 8.59
N ALA A 42 -6.72 -12.73 9.31
CA ALA A 42 -6.42 -12.51 10.71
C ALA A 42 -7.68 -12.67 11.55
N ASP A 43 -7.53 -13.19 12.76
CA ASP A 43 -8.61 -13.22 13.75
C ASP A 43 -8.79 -11.81 14.36
N PRO A 44 -10.03 -11.36 14.58
CA PRO A 44 -10.27 -10.07 15.23
C PRO A 44 -9.68 -9.97 16.65
N ASP A 45 -9.07 -8.84 16.95
CA ASP A 45 -8.39 -8.57 18.24
C ASP A 45 -9.29 -8.80 19.48
N TYR A 46 -10.61 -8.65 19.33
CA TYR A 46 -11.57 -8.82 20.43
C TYR A 46 -11.80 -10.28 20.85
N LEU A 47 -11.31 -11.27 20.09
CA LEU A 47 -11.51 -12.70 20.40
C LEU A 47 -10.62 -13.22 21.55
N THR A 48 -9.67 -12.43 22.06
CA THR A 48 -8.72 -12.82 23.12
C THR A 48 -9.24 -12.74 24.56
N GLN A 49 -10.50 -12.37 24.78
CA GLN A 49 -10.99 -11.96 26.11
C GLN A 49 -11.38 -13.09 27.09
N GLY A 50 -10.89 -14.33 26.93
CA GLY A 50 -11.27 -15.48 27.78
C GLY A 50 -10.11 -16.34 28.31
N ASP A 51 -10.38 -17.09 29.38
CA ASP A 51 -9.41 -17.97 30.10
C ASP A 51 -8.87 -19.17 29.28
N TRP A 52 -9.35 -19.35 28.05
CA TRP A 52 -8.82 -20.32 27.08
C TRP A 52 -8.17 -19.56 25.93
N GLN A 53 -6.95 -19.07 26.15
CA GLN A 53 -6.18 -18.33 25.15
C GLN A 53 -5.71 -19.28 24.04
N THR A 54 -6.41 -19.28 22.91
CA THR A 54 -5.82 -19.68 21.63
C THR A 54 -5.09 -18.48 21.05
N ASP A 55 -3.88 -18.66 20.54
CA ASP A 55 -3.18 -17.60 19.80
C ASP A 55 -4.06 -17.15 18.63
N LEU A 56 -4.35 -15.85 18.56
CA LEU A 56 -5.06 -15.28 17.41
C LEU A 56 -4.23 -15.53 16.16
N LYS A 57 -4.89 -15.98 15.10
CA LYS A 57 -4.26 -16.03 13.80
C LYS A 57 -3.94 -14.60 13.35
N SER A 58 -2.67 -14.31 13.08
CA SER A 58 -2.25 -13.15 12.32
C SER A 58 -2.14 -13.48 10.83
N SER A 59 -2.28 -12.48 9.97
CA SER A 59 -2.01 -12.63 8.54
C SER A 59 -0.56 -13.07 8.30
N ASP A 60 -0.37 -14.09 7.48
CA ASP A 60 0.92 -14.51 6.96
C ASP A 60 1.20 -13.82 5.62
N TRP A 61 1.78 -12.62 5.70
CA TRP A 61 2.11 -11.82 4.52
C TRP A 61 3.22 -12.45 3.68
N GLU A 62 4.10 -13.26 4.26
CA GLU A 62 5.19 -13.90 3.53
C GLU A 62 4.67 -15.07 2.68
N GLN A 63 3.78 -15.88 3.27
CA GLN A 63 3.04 -16.89 2.52
C GLN A 63 2.14 -16.26 1.46
N THR A 64 1.48 -15.14 1.77
CA THR A 64 0.66 -14.39 0.79
C THR A 64 1.51 -13.95 -0.41
N ILE A 65 2.69 -13.35 -0.17
CA ILE A 65 3.62 -12.96 -1.23
C ILE A 65 4.02 -14.18 -2.07
N THR A 66 4.44 -15.26 -1.41
CA THR A 66 4.92 -16.48 -2.08
C THR A 66 3.85 -17.05 -3.01
N LEU A 67 2.64 -17.27 -2.49
CA LEU A 67 1.53 -17.86 -3.24
C LEU A 67 1.06 -16.94 -4.38
N ALA A 68 0.88 -15.65 -4.12
CA ALA A 68 0.40 -14.71 -5.14
C ALA A 68 1.45 -14.47 -6.24
N ALA A 69 2.73 -14.37 -5.89
CA ALA A 69 3.82 -14.25 -6.85
C ALA A 69 3.95 -15.49 -7.72
N GLN A 70 3.90 -16.69 -7.13
CA GLN A 70 3.93 -17.95 -7.88
C GLN A 70 2.71 -18.07 -8.81
N GLY A 71 1.52 -17.74 -8.33
CA GLY A 71 0.31 -17.71 -9.15
C GLY A 71 0.44 -16.79 -10.36
N LEU A 72 0.97 -15.58 -10.15
CA LEU A 72 1.22 -14.62 -11.23
C LEU A 72 2.29 -15.08 -12.22
N ALA A 73 3.36 -15.70 -11.75
CA ALA A 73 4.46 -16.14 -12.61
C ALA A 73 4.10 -17.39 -13.43
N GLU A 74 3.30 -18.31 -12.88
CA GLU A 74 3.17 -19.67 -13.42
C GLU A 74 1.77 -20.04 -13.89
N GLN A 75 0.71 -19.44 -13.34
CA GLN A 75 -0.67 -19.94 -13.51
C GLN A 75 -1.63 -18.93 -14.15
N SER A 76 -1.64 -17.67 -13.67
CA SER A 76 -2.62 -16.69 -14.14
C SER A 76 -2.18 -15.25 -14.01
N LYS A 77 -2.43 -14.45 -15.05
CA LYS A 77 -2.39 -12.98 -15.00
C LYS A 77 -3.73 -12.48 -14.47
N ASP A 78 -3.90 -12.54 -13.16
CA ASP A 78 -5.14 -12.21 -12.47
C ASP A 78 -5.01 -10.93 -11.61
N LEU A 79 -5.92 -9.98 -11.79
CA LEU A 79 -5.89 -8.70 -11.05
C LEU A 79 -6.13 -8.84 -9.55
N MET A 80 -6.82 -9.89 -9.10
CA MET A 80 -6.98 -10.19 -7.68
C MET A 80 -5.67 -10.72 -7.08
N LEU A 81 -4.91 -11.56 -7.80
CA LEU A 81 -3.57 -11.98 -7.38
C LEU A 81 -2.62 -10.78 -7.30
N VAL A 82 -2.64 -9.91 -8.31
CA VAL A 82 -1.89 -8.63 -8.28
C VAL A 82 -2.23 -7.83 -7.03
N ALA A 83 -3.52 -7.77 -6.69
CA ALA A 83 -3.97 -6.97 -5.57
C ALA A 83 -3.55 -7.55 -4.21
N TRP A 84 -3.68 -8.87 -4.03
CA TRP A 84 -3.20 -9.56 -2.82
C TRP A 84 -1.68 -9.50 -2.66
N LEU A 85 -0.94 -9.65 -3.76
CA LEU A 85 0.51 -9.45 -3.75
C LEU A 85 0.85 -8.03 -3.30
N SER A 86 0.20 -7.02 -3.88
CA SER A 86 0.47 -5.61 -3.58
C SER A 86 0.21 -5.25 -2.11
N GLU A 87 -0.88 -5.74 -1.54
CA GLU A 87 -1.18 -5.57 -0.10
C GLU A 87 -0.10 -6.23 0.78
N ALA A 88 0.25 -7.48 0.50
CA ALA A 88 1.23 -8.20 1.30
C ALA A 88 2.63 -7.55 1.22
N LEU A 89 3.01 -7.06 0.03
CA LEU A 89 4.22 -6.26 -0.15
C LEU A 89 4.15 -4.94 0.61
N ALA A 90 3.00 -4.27 0.65
CA ALA A 90 2.83 -3.05 1.44
C ALA A 90 3.01 -3.32 2.95
N HIS A 91 2.52 -4.45 3.46
CA HIS A 91 2.74 -4.84 4.85
C HIS A 91 4.20 -5.22 5.17
N LYS A 92 4.89 -5.92 4.26
CA LYS A 92 6.27 -6.41 4.51
C LYS A 92 7.35 -5.40 4.16
N TYR A 93 7.13 -4.59 3.13
CA TYR A 93 8.13 -3.70 2.53
C TYR A 93 7.65 -2.24 2.42
N HIS A 94 6.52 -1.91 3.05
CA HIS A 94 6.00 -0.54 3.16
C HIS A 94 5.89 0.13 1.77
N PHE A 95 6.34 1.39 1.65
CA PHE A 95 6.25 2.19 0.43
C PHE A 95 7.01 1.57 -0.76
N VAL A 96 8.13 0.88 -0.54
CA VAL A 96 8.83 0.17 -1.63
C VAL A 96 7.97 -0.98 -2.15
N GLY A 97 7.30 -1.71 -1.26
CA GLY A 97 6.35 -2.76 -1.63
C GLY A 97 5.15 -2.24 -2.41
N ILE A 98 4.58 -1.10 -1.99
CA ILE A 98 3.51 -0.40 -2.71
C ILE A 98 3.97 -0.03 -4.12
N THR A 99 5.15 0.58 -4.23
CA THR A 99 5.73 0.98 -5.51
C THR A 99 5.86 -0.21 -6.46
N PHE A 100 6.41 -1.32 -5.98
CA PHE A 100 6.58 -2.54 -6.77
C PHE A 100 5.23 -3.15 -7.17
N GLY A 101 4.28 -3.29 -6.24
CA GLY A 101 2.95 -3.84 -6.51
C GLY A 101 2.15 -3.04 -7.54
N LEU A 102 2.15 -1.70 -7.42
CA LEU A 102 1.51 -0.82 -8.41
C LEU A 102 2.16 -0.92 -9.79
N THR A 103 3.48 -1.13 -9.85
CA THR A 103 4.21 -1.34 -11.11
C THR A 103 3.87 -2.68 -11.74
N VAL A 104 3.73 -3.75 -10.94
CA VAL A 104 3.23 -5.05 -11.41
C VAL A 104 1.83 -4.87 -11.99
N ALA A 105 0.93 -4.18 -11.28
CA ALA A 105 -0.43 -3.92 -11.75
C ALA A 105 -0.45 -3.19 -13.10
N GLU A 106 0.36 -2.14 -13.25
CA GLU A 106 0.46 -1.37 -14.48
C GLU A 106 0.93 -2.25 -15.64
N ARG A 107 2.00 -3.02 -15.46
CA ARG A 107 2.55 -3.90 -16.50
C ARG A 107 1.60 -5.03 -16.88
N ILE A 108 0.89 -5.60 -15.90
CA ILE A 108 -0.13 -6.63 -16.19
C ILE A 108 -1.25 -6.04 -17.03
N LEU A 109 -1.76 -4.86 -16.68
CA LEU A 109 -2.77 -4.18 -17.48
C LEU A 109 -2.26 -3.86 -18.89
N GLN A 110 -1.06 -3.30 -19.04
CA GLN A 110 -0.51 -2.93 -20.34
C GLN A 110 -0.28 -4.13 -21.27
N ASN A 111 0.22 -5.24 -20.75
CA ASN A 111 0.68 -6.37 -21.56
C ASN A 111 -0.39 -7.43 -21.80
N PHE A 112 -1.39 -7.52 -20.92
CA PHE A 112 -2.36 -8.62 -20.90
C PHE A 112 -3.80 -8.12 -20.92
N TRP A 113 -4.07 -6.85 -21.25
CA TRP A 113 -5.42 -6.30 -21.24
C TRP A 113 -6.42 -7.20 -21.98
N ASP A 114 -6.08 -7.75 -23.14
CA ASP A 114 -7.05 -8.47 -23.95
C ASP A 114 -7.47 -9.82 -23.33
N ASP A 115 -6.62 -10.46 -22.52
CA ASP A 115 -6.83 -11.84 -22.05
C ASP A 115 -6.60 -12.09 -20.54
N LEU A 116 -6.26 -11.07 -19.76
CA LEU A 116 -6.09 -11.19 -18.30
C LEU A 116 -7.40 -11.50 -17.57
N TYR A 117 -7.29 -11.95 -16.32
CA TYR A 117 -8.43 -12.31 -15.47
C TYR A 117 -8.76 -11.22 -14.43
N PRO A 118 -10.06 -10.95 -14.15
CA PRO A 118 -11.26 -11.54 -14.77
C PRO A 118 -11.40 -11.23 -16.26
N SER A 119 -12.07 -12.11 -17.00
CA SER A 119 -12.27 -11.97 -18.46
C SER A 119 -13.08 -10.70 -18.82
N LEU A 120 -12.89 -10.19 -20.04
CA LEU A 120 -13.69 -9.10 -20.60
C LEU A 120 -15.06 -9.55 -21.15
N GLU A 121 -15.38 -10.86 -21.12
CA GLU A 121 -16.63 -11.40 -21.68
C GLU A 121 -17.89 -10.70 -21.13
N ASP A 122 -17.90 -10.37 -19.84
CA ASP A 122 -19.01 -9.70 -19.16
C ASP A 122 -18.80 -8.17 -18.97
N GLY A 123 -17.76 -7.61 -19.62
CA GLY A 123 -17.42 -6.18 -19.52
C GLY A 123 -16.18 -5.89 -18.67
N VAL A 124 -15.93 -4.61 -18.39
CA VAL A 124 -14.75 -4.12 -17.65
C VAL A 124 -14.99 -4.00 -16.16
N GLU A 125 -16.24 -4.15 -15.72
CA GLU A 125 -16.73 -3.86 -14.38
C GLU A 125 -16.03 -4.72 -13.32
N GLU A 126 -15.82 -6.01 -13.59
CA GLU A 126 -15.13 -6.89 -12.65
C GLU A 126 -13.66 -6.52 -12.47
N ARG A 127 -12.98 -6.17 -13.57
CA ARG A 127 -11.60 -5.68 -13.53
C ARG A 127 -11.50 -4.36 -12.78
N ALA A 128 -12.46 -3.45 -13.01
CA ALA A 128 -12.54 -2.19 -12.30
C ALA A 128 -12.76 -2.42 -10.79
N ALA A 129 -13.56 -3.42 -10.42
CA ALA A 129 -13.76 -3.82 -9.03
C ALA A 129 -12.47 -4.35 -8.38
N ARG A 130 -11.62 -5.09 -9.11
CA ARG A 130 -10.30 -5.54 -8.59
C ARG A 130 -9.35 -4.38 -8.33
N LEU A 131 -9.28 -3.41 -9.24
CA LEU A 131 -8.49 -2.19 -9.02
C LEU A 131 -9.05 -1.32 -7.90
N ALA A 132 -10.38 -1.23 -7.79
CA ALA A 132 -11.03 -0.52 -6.69
C ALA A 132 -10.72 -1.18 -5.33
N TRP A 133 -10.68 -2.51 -5.28
CA TRP A 133 -10.26 -3.27 -4.10
C TRP A 133 -8.80 -2.96 -3.75
N LEU A 134 -7.88 -3.09 -4.71
CA LEU A 134 -6.46 -2.77 -4.54
C LEU A 134 -6.28 -1.36 -3.94
N LYS A 135 -6.94 -0.37 -4.52
CA LYS A 135 -6.91 1.02 -4.07
C LYS A 135 -7.41 1.19 -2.64
N THR A 136 -8.54 0.59 -2.29
CA THR A 136 -9.10 0.70 -0.93
C THR A 136 -8.13 0.09 0.08
N THR A 137 -7.67 -1.13 -0.17
CA THR A 137 -6.72 -1.85 0.69
C THR A 137 -5.42 -1.08 0.87
N LEU A 138 -4.79 -0.60 -0.21
CA LEU A 138 -3.55 0.17 -0.08
C LEU A 138 -3.77 1.52 0.61
N THR A 139 -4.93 2.16 0.42
CA THR A 139 -5.25 3.41 1.13
C THR A 139 -5.29 3.17 2.65
N GLU A 140 -5.88 2.06 3.08
CA GLU A 140 -5.93 1.67 4.50
C GLU A 140 -4.53 1.39 5.05
N VAL A 141 -3.70 0.64 4.31
CA VAL A 141 -2.33 0.31 4.74
C VAL A 141 -1.45 1.56 4.85
N VAL A 142 -1.45 2.44 3.84
CA VAL A 142 -0.57 3.63 3.78
C VAL A 142 -0.70 4.50 5.02
N GLY A 143 -1.92 4.68 5.54
CA GLY A 143 -2.15 5.51 6.72
C GLY A 143 -1.40 5.05 7.96
N GLY A 144 -1.24 3.73 8.11
CA GLY A 144 -0.56 3.09 9.23
C GLY A 144 0.95 2.89 9.05
N LEU A 145 1.49 3.05 7.84
CA LEU A 145 2.90 2.77 7.57
C LEU A 145 3.84 3.71 8.35
N PRO A 146 4.93 3.18 8.93
CA PRO A 146 5.82 3.97 9.77
C PRO A 146 6.64 4.97 8.94
N ILE A 147 6.62 6.22 9.39
CA ILE A 147 7.47 7.32 8.89
C ILE A 147 8.57 7.66 9.91
N THR A 148 8.31 7.45 11.20
CA THR A 148 9.28 7.68 12.29
C THR A 148 9.90 6.37 12.78
N GLN A 149 11.12 6.40 13.32
CA GLN A 149 11.83 5.21 13.85
C GLN A 149 11.58 4.95 15.35
N GLY A 150 11.02 5.92 16.09
CA GLY A 150 10.75 5.77 17.52
C GLY A 150 9.62 4.77 17.79
N GLN A 151 8.40 5.26 17.89
CA GLN A 151 7.20 4.42 18.06
C GLN A 151 6.60 3.96 16.73
N ASN A 152 7.36 4.04 15.61
CA ASN A 152 6.89 3.62 14.29
C ASN A 152 5.58 4.31 13.86
N PHE A 153 5.47 5.63 14.05
CA PHE A 153 4.26 6.36 13.75
C PHE A 153 4.19 6.73 12.26
N GLY A 154 3.00 6.52 11.70
CA GLY A 154 2.61 6.97 10.35
C GLY A 154 1.69 8.18 10.35
N LEU A 155 1.07 8.42 9.20
CA LEU A 155 0.18 9.56 8.97
C LEU A 155 -1.05 9.56 9.90
N LEU A 156 -1.69 8.42 10.12
CA LEU A 156 -2.89 8.35 10.97
C LEU A 156 -2.58 8.73 12.42
N ARG A 157 -1.42 8.31 12.94
CA ARG A 157 -0.95 8.69 14.28
C ARG A 157 -0.61 10.19 14.34
N TYR A 158 -0.04 10.75 13.28
CA TYR A 158 0.14 12.20 13.18
C TYR A 158 -1.20 12.94 13.24
N ASP A 159 -2.19 12.53 12.45
CA ASP A 159 -3.52 13.15 12.42
C ASP A 159 -4.22 13.05 13.79
N GLU A 160 -4.14 11.88 14.45
CA GLU A 160 -4.63 11.67 15.81
C GLU A 160 -3.99 12.66 16.79
N SER A 161 -2.67 12.85 16.71
CA SER A 161 -1.95 13.82 17.55
C SER A 161 -2.46 15.26 17.38
N ARG A 162 -2.79 15.66 16.15
CA ARG A 162 -3.31 17.01 15.85
C ARG A 162 -4.74 17.15 16.35
N HIS A 163 -5.55 16.11 16.21
CA HIS A 163 -6.92 16.11 16.70
C HIS A 163 -6.96 16.24 18.23
N VAL A 164 -6.15 15.46 18.95
CA VAL A 164 -6.05 15.52 20.41
C VAL A 164 -5.56 16.88 20.90
N GLU A 165 -4.59 17.49 20.20
CA GLU A 165 -4.11 18.85 20.51
C GLU A 165 -5.23 19.89 20.37
N ASN A 166 -6.04 19.80 19.30
CA ASN A 166 -7.16 20.72 19.09
C ASN A 166 -8.26 20.57 20.14
N LEU A 167 -8.49 19.34 20.66
CA LEU A 167 -9.41 19.13 21.78
C LEU A 167 -8.94 19.85 23.05
N ALA A 168 -7.62 19.89 23.30
CA ALA A 168 -7.06 20.56 24.47
C ALA A 168 -7.35 22.07 24.48
N LEU A 169 -7.36 22.71 23.31
CA LEU A 169 -7.70 24.13 23.15
C LEU A 169 -9.16 24.44 23.54
N GLN A 170 -10.05 23.47 23.43
CA GLN A 170 -11.47 23.61 23.78
C GLN A 170 -11.76 23.15 25.22
N ASN A 171 -11.17 22.01 25.62
CA ASN A 171 -11.38 21.40 26.92
C ASN A 171 -10.17 20.54 27.34
N PRO A 172 -9.32 21.01 28.27
CA PRO A 172 -8.16 20.26 28.74
C PRO A 172 -8.49 18.87 29.31
N LYS A 173 -9.69 18.68 29.90
CA LYS A 173 -10.12 17.37 30.40
C LYS A 173 -10.41 16.38 29.27
N ALA A 174 -10.89 16.85 28.12
CA ALA A 174 -11.15 16.01 26.96
C ALA A 174 -9.86 15.44 26.36
N MET A 175 -8.77 16.23 26.36
CA MET A 175 -7.45 15.74 25.98
C MET A 175 -6.98 14.64 26.93
N GLN A 176 -7.13 14.84 28.24
CA GLN A 176 -6.70 13.85 29.23
C GLN A 176 -7.44 12.52 29.06
N SER A 177 -8.77 12.56 28.91
CA SER A 177 -9.56 11.35 28.65
C SER A 177 -9.17 10.66 27.33
N ALA A 178 -8.93 11.42 26.25
CA ALA A 178 -8.46 10.85 24.99
C ALA A 178 -7.10 10.13 25.11
N VAL A 179 -6.18 10.67 25.89
CA VAL A 179 -4.88 10.03 26.15
C VAL A 179 -5.04 8.80 27.06
N GLU A 180 -5.93 8.85 28.06
CA GLU A 180 -6.27 7.69 28.89
C GLU A 180 -6.92 6.55 28.08
N GLU A 181 -7.63 6.87 26.99
CA GLU A 181 -8.18 5.92 26.00
C GLU A 181 -7.14 5.42 24.98
N GLY A 182 -5.86 5.83 25.09
CA GLY A 182 -4.77 5.33 24.25
C GLY A 182 -4.52 6.10 22.96
N LYS A 183 -5.17 7.26 22.76
CA LYS A 183 -4.82 8.18 21.66
C LYS A 183 -3.53 8.91 21.97
N ILE A 184 -2.79 9.31 20.93
CA ILE A 184 -1.56 10.08 21.11
C ILE A 184 -1.80 11.59 20.99
N ASN A 185 -1.02 12.38 21.73
CA ASN A 185 -1.00 13.84 21.61
C ASN A 185 0.26 14.32 20.86
N ALA A 186 0.41 15.64 20.69
CA ALA A 186 1.56 16.25 20.02
C ALA A 186 2.91 15.87 20.65
N GLU A 187 2.97 15.81 21.98
CA GLU A 187 4.20 15.49 22.71
C GLU A 187 4.66 14.05 22.45
N ILE A 188 3.74 13.08 22.51
CA ILE A 188 4.03 11.67 22.22
C ILE A 188 4.53 11.51 20.78
N PHE A 189 3.89 12.17 19.81
CA PHE A 189 4.36 12.15 18.43
C PHE A 189 5.75 12.77 18.29
N GLN A 190 6.00 13.90 18.94
CA GLN A 190 7.30 14.59 18.87
C GLN A 190 8.44 13.76 19.46
N ARG A 191 8.21 12.98 20.51
CA ARG A 191 9.21 12.04 21.06
C ARG A 191 9.63 11.02 20.01
N SER A 192 8.68 10.51 19.21
CA SER A 192 8.95 9.61 18.08
C SER A 192 9.81 10.29 17.00
N VAL A 193 9.50 11.55 16.69
CA VAL A 193 10.26 12.36 15.71
C VAL A 193 11.69 12.60 16.16
N VAL A 194 11.92 12.91 17.44
CA VAL A 194 13.27 13.13 17.99
C VAL A 194 14.16 11.88 17.85
N LEU A 195 13.58 10.69 17.90
CA LEU A 195 14.26 9.41 17.72
C LEU A 195 14.42 8.99 16.25
N THR A 196 14.04 9.85 15.29
CA THR A 196 14.09 9.52 13.86
C THR A 196 15.25 10.23 13.18
N ASP A 197 16.09 9.49 12.46
CA ASP A 197 17.23 10.03 11.73
C ASP A 197 16.79 10.84 10.51
N SER A 198 17.53 11.91 10.19
CA SER A 198 17.21 12.73 9.01
C SER A 198 17.39 11.95 7.70
N ASP A 199 18.36 11.05 7.64
CA ASP A 199 18.58 10.18 6.47
C ASP A 199 17.44 9.18 6.29
N HIS A 200 16.88 8.67 7.38
CA HIS A 200 15.67 7.86 7.34
C HIS A 200 14.50 8.64 6.74
N LEU A 201 14.27 9.89 7.18
CA LEU A 201 13.21 10.72 6.61
C LEU A 201 13.44 11.04 5.12
N ARG A 202 14.69 11.27 4.69
CA ARG A 202 15.01 11.46 3.26
C ARG A 202 14.70 10.20 2.45
N LEU A 203 15.06 9.02 2.97
CA LEU A 203 14.72 7.75 2.35
C LEU A 203 13.20 7.58 2.24
N LYS A 204 12.46 7.81 3.33
CA LYS A 204 10.99 7.73 3.32
C LYS A 204 10.36 8.68 2.32
N ALA A 205 10.83 9.92 2.24
CA ALA A 205 10.35 10.88 1.24
C ALA A 205 10.54 10.36 -0.19
N SER A 206 11.72 9.78 -0.49
CA SER A 206 12.02 9.16 -1.78
C SER A 206 11.09 7.98 -2.09
N GLU A 207 10.87 7.09 -1.12
CA GLU A 207 10.01 5.91 -1.30
C GLU A 207 8.54 6.30 -1.51
N ILE A 208 8.04 7.28 -0.75
CA ILE A 208 6.68 7.82 -0.88
C ILE A 208 6.50 8.49 -2.25
N ALA A 209 7.48 9.29 -2.69
CA ALA A 209 7.44 9.92 -4.01
C ALA A 209 7.41 8.88 -5.15
N ALA A 210 8.17 7.79 -5.01
CA ALA A 210 8.14 6.69 -5.98
C ALA A 210 6.77 5.96 -5.98
N SER A 211 6.16 5.76 -4.81
CA SER A 211 4.82 5.18 -4.69
C SER A 211 3.77 6.06 -5.35
N LEU A 212 3.84 7.39 -5.13
CA LEU A 212 2.94 8.36 -5.74
C LEU A 212 3.08 8.37 -7.27
N TYR A 213 4.31 8.33 -7.78
CA TYR A 213 4.56 8.23 -9.22
C TYR A 213 3.97 6.95 -9.81
N ALA A 214 4.22 5.79 -9.19
CA ALA A 214 3.65 4.51 -9.65
C ALA A 214 2.11 4.51 -9.63
N CYS A 215 1.49 5.13 -8.62
CA CYS A 215 0.04 5.31 -8.56
C CYS A 215 -0.50 6.15 -9.73
N GLN A 216 0.21 7.22 -10.09
CA GLN A 216 -0.14 8.08 -11.23
C GLN A 216 0.01 7.36 -12.57
N GLN A 217 1.06 6.54 -12.75
CA GLN A 217 1.24 5.74 -13.96
C GLN A 217 0.14 4.68 -14.10
N LEU A 218 -0.22 4.01 -12.99
CA LEU A 218 -1.34 3.06 -12.98
C LEU A 218 -2.66 3.75 -13.30
N GLN A 219 -2.93 4.94 -12.76
CA GLN A 219 -4.14 5.71 -13.11
C GLN A 219 -4.18 6.05 -14.61
N ALA A 220 -3.08 6.55 -15.18
CA ALA A 220 -3.03 6.89 -16.60
C ALA A 220 -3.26 5.67 -17.51
N THR A 221 -2.70 4.51 -17.13
CA THR A 221 -2.95 3.23 -17.80
C THR A 221 -4.43 2.83 -17.67
N ALA A 222 -5.02 2.94 -16.48
CA ALA A 222 -6.42 2.64 -16.26
C ALA A 222 -7.36 3.56 -17.07
N ASP A 223 -7.08 4.87 -17.10
CA ASP A 223 -7.85 5.85 -17.87
C ASP A 223 -7.84 5.51 -19.37
N THR A 224 -6.71 5.01 -19.87
CA THR A 224 -6.56 4.60 -21.28
C THR A 224 -7.34 3.33 -21.59
N LEU A 225 -7.23 2.30 -20.75
CA LEU A 225 -7.80 0.98 -21.01
C LEU A 225 -9.29 0.88 -20.72
N PHE A 226 -9.75 1.49 -19.63
CA PHE A 226 -11.15 1.45 -19.20
C PHE A 226 -11.98 2.60 -19.78
N GLY A 227 -11.34 3.68 -20.26
CA GLY A 227 -12.03 4.85 -20.77
C GLY A 227 -12.96 5.48 -19.73
N ARG A 228 -14.26 5.51 -20.01
CA ARG A 228 -15.25 6.15 -19.12
C ARG A 228 -15.49 5.38 -17.83
N ASP A 229 -15.17 4.08 -17.82
CA ASP A 229 -15.41 3.18 -16.70
C ASP A 229 -14.16 3.00 -15.82
N ALA A 230 -13.16 3.88 -16.01
CA ALA A 230 -11.91 3.82 -15.27
C ALA A 230 -12.13 4.01 -13.75
N PRO A 231 -11.65 3.07 -12.91
CA PRO A 231 -11.69 3.25 -11.47
C PRO A 231 -10.74 4.36 -11.04
N SER A 232 -11.18 5.16 -10.07
CA SER A 232 -10.37 6.23 -9.50
C SER A 232 -9.44 5.73 -8.41
N LEU A 233 -8.16 6.07 -8.54
CA LEU A 233 -7.09 5.87 -7.57
C LEU A 233 -6.80 7.13 -6.71
N VAL A 234 -7.65 8.16 -6.82
CA VAL A 234 -7.42 9.47 -6.18
C VAL A 234 -7.21 9.36 -4.67
N THR A 235 -7.99 8.53 -3.96
CA THR A 235 -7.82 8.42 -2.50
C THR A 235 -6.47 7.82 -2.09
N LEU A 236 -5.92 6.92 -2.90
CA LEU A 236 -4.58 6.37 -2.68
C LEU A 236 -3.50 7.44 -2.98
N SER A 237 -3.66 8.17 -4.08
CA SER A 237 -2.80 9.31 -4.41
C SER A 237 -2.79 10.37 -3.30
N ASP A 238 -3.96 10.74 -2.79
CA ASP A 238 -4.12 11.75 -1.74
C ASP A 238 -3.43 11.34 -0.44
N ILE A 239 -3.59 10.08 0.00
CA ILE A 239 -2.97 9.63 1.24
C ILE A 239 -1.44 9.53 1.11
N LEU A 240 -0.92 9.11 -0.06
CA LEU A 240 0.51 9.12 -0.37
C LEU A 240 1.07 10.56 -0.39
N GLN A 241 0.35 11.50 -1.00
CA GLN A 241 0.73 12.91 -1.02
C GLN A 241 0.80 13.49 0.40
N ARG A 242 -0.20 13.19 1.25
CA ARG A 242 -0.20 13.63 2.66
C ARG A 242 0.96 13.02 3.47
N ALA A 243 1.30 11.75 3.24
CA ALA A 243 2.47 11.13 3.85
C ALA A 243 3.78 11.81 3.40
N GLY A 244 3.88 12.17 2.12
CA GLY A 244 5.00 12.94 1.56
C GLY A 244 5.13 14.31 2.21
N GLN A 245 4.02 15.05 2.30
CA GLN A 245 3.96 16.36 2.95
C GLN A 245 4.35 16.31 4.43
N LEU A 246 3.93 15.26 5.16
CA LEU A 246 4.37 15.05 6.54
C LEU A 246 5.90 14.88 6.60
N THR A 247 6.47 14.04 5.74
CA THR A 247 7.91 13.79 5.71
C THR A 247 8.71 15.06 5.36
N GLU A 248 8.24 15.81 4.36
CA GLU A 248 8.78 17.13 4.00
C GLU A 248 8.73 18.12 5.17
N LYS A 249 7.59 18.19 5.86
CA LYS A 249 7.43 19.04 7.04
C LYS A 249 8.46 18.68 8.12
N LEU A 250 8.62 17.40 8.43
CA LEU A 250 9.56 16.93 9.46
C LEU A 250 11.03 17.23 9.11
N LEU A 251 11.39 17.17 7.82
CA LEU A 251 12.70 17.58 7.33
C LEU A 251 12.89 19.10 7.40
N LYS A 252 11.87 19.87 6.99
CA LYS A 252 11.90 21.33 7.03
C LYS A 252 12.04 21.87 8.46
N ASP A 253 11.38 21.25 9.43
CA ASP A 253 11.51 21.57 10.86
C ASP A 253 12.97 21.37 11.36
N ARG A 254 13.81 20.64 10.62
CA ARG A 254 15.26 20.44 10.86
C ARG A 254 16.15 21.31 9.97
N GLY A 255 15.59 22.26 9.23
CA GLY A 255 16.33 23.08 8.26
C GLY A 255 16.79 22.33 7.01
N ILE A 256 16.17 21.19 6.70
CA ILE A 256 16.47 20.38 5.53
C ILE A 256 15.38 20.59 4.48
N GLU A 257 15.76 21.14 3.33
CA GLU A 257 14.88 21.17 2.16
C GLU A 257 15.19 19.99 1.23
N LEU A 258 14.13 19.37 0.71
CA LEU A 258 14.26 18.42 -0.39
C LEU A 258 14.33 19.23 -1.69
N SER A 259 15.35 18.99 -2.50
CA SER A 259 15.35 19.54 -3.85
C SER A 259 14.18 18.92 -4.62
N PRO A 260 13.39 19.71 -5.36
CA PRO A 260 12.37 19.13 -6.22
C PRO A 260 13.03 18.11 -7.14
N ALA A 261 12.44 16.92 -7.25
CA ALA A 261 12.88 15.95 -8.26
C ALA A 261 12.87 16.66 -9.62
N PRO A 262 13.90 16.50 -10.46
CA PRO A 262 13.86 17.08 -11.80
C PRO A 262 12.59 16.60 -12.49
N ALA A 263 11.75 17.54 -12.92
CA ALA A 263 10.52 17.25 -13.64
C ALA A 263 10.88 16.29 -14.77
N ALA A 264 10.21 15.12 -14.82
CA ALA A 264 10.37 14.19 -15.92
C ALA A 264 10.10 14.97 -17.21
N ALA A 265 11.13 15.10 -18.04
CA ALA A 265 11.00 15.74 -19.34
C ALA A 265 9.94 14.96 -20.12
N GLN A 266 8.82 15.61 -20.40
CA GLN A 266 7.87 15.13 -21.40
C GLN A 266 8.61 15.12 -22.73
N ALA A 267 8.89 13.92 -23.24
CA ALA A 267 9.42 13.66 -24.57
C ALA A 267 8.33 13.00 -25.40
#